data_AF-A0A7K2M5H2-F1
#
_entry.id   AF-A0A7K2M5H2-F1
#
_cell.length_a   1.000
_cell.length_b   1.000
_cell.length_c   1.000
_cell.angle_alpha   90.00
_cell.angle_beta   90.00
_cell.angle_gamma   90.00
#
_symmetry.space_group_name_H-M   'P 1'
#
loop_
_entity.id
_entity.type
_entity.pdbx_description
1 polymer ?
#
loop_
_entity_poly.entity_id
_entity_poly.type
_entity_poly.pdbx_seq_one_letter_code
_entity_poly.pdbx_strand_id
1 'polypeptide(L)' 'MQSQDVAPRPPSASAPVLDVGRAEAALVEHYPRLVRLAYLLLPPVLGRGRRVLTAHSLVQR' A
#
# COMPACT_ATOMS: atom_id res chain seq x y z
N MET A 1 1.32 31.92 41.31
CA MET A 1 2.05 32.18 40.05
C MET A 1 2.14 30.87 39.30
N GLN A 2 1.68 30.84 38.03
CA GLN A 2 1.41 29.63 37.26
C GLN A 2 2.70 29.03 36.68
N SER A 3 2.92 27.75 36.91
CA SER A 3 3.95 26.95 36.21
C SER A 3 3.36 26.46 34.89
N GLN A 4 3.90 26.93 33.77
CA GLN A 4 3.58 26.42 32.44
C GLN A 4 4.89 25.98 31.78
N ASP A 5 5.24 24.70 31.94
CA ASP A 5 6.30 24.04 31.17
C ASP A 5 5.65 23.44 29.93
N VAL A 6 5.70 24.16 28.82
CA VAL A 6 5.28 23.66 27.51
C VAL A 6 6.49 22.96 26.90
N ALA A 7 6.53 21.64 27.01
CA ALA A 7 7.43 20.84 26.18
C ALA A 7 7.08 21.10 24.69
N PRO A 8 8.07 21.31 23.81
CA PRO A 8 7.82 21.50 22.39
C PRO A 8 7.17 20.23 21.84
N ARG A 9 5.88 20.33 21.49
CA ARG A 9 5.19 19.25 20.79
C ARG A 9 5.92 19.06 19.46
N PRO A 10 6.44 17.85 19.14
CA PRO A 10 7.05 17.63 17.84
C PRO A 10 6.03 18.04 16.78
N PRO A 11 6.45 18.73 15.70
CA PRO A 11 5.52 19.08 14.64
C PRO A 11 4.81 17.80 14.26
N SER A 12 3.47 17.78 14.37
CA SER A 12 2.65 16.70 13.85
C SER A 12 3.14 16.56 12.42
N ALA A 13 3.89 15.48 12.13
CA ALA A 13 4.54 15.32 10.84
C ALA A 13 3.41 15.41 9.83
N SER A 14 3.29 16.57 9.18
CA SER A 14 2.42 16.74 8.04
C SER A 14 2.82 15.59 7.16
N ALA A 15 1.90 14.62 7.00
CA ALA A 15 2.17 13.45 6.17
C ALA A 15 2.83 14.01 4.91
N PRO A 16 4.04 13.53 4.54
CA PRO A 16 4.74 14.08 3.40
C PRO A 16 3.73 14.10 2.27
N VAL A 17 3.53 15.28 1.66
CA VAL A 17 2.63 15.41 0.51
C VAL A 17 3.09 14.35 -0.46
N LEU A 18 2.35 13.23 -0.53
CA LEU A 18 2.77 12.07 -1.27
C LEU A 18 2.76 12.51 -2.72
N ASP A 19 3.94 12.51 -3.33
CA ASP A 19 4.05 12.75 -4.76
C ASP A 19 3.27 11.62 -5.46
N VAL A 20 2.05 11.95 -5.88
CA VAL A 20 1.09 11.00 -6.45
C VAL A 20 1.71 10.34 -7.68
N GLY A 21 2.41 11.10 -8.52
CA GLY A 21 3.07 10.56 -9.72
C GLY A 21 4.18 9.57 -9.37
N ARG A 22 4.98 9.88 -8.33
CA ARG A 22 6.00 8.94 -7.84
C ARG A 22 5.37 7.69 -7.21
N ALA A 23 4.27 7.84 -6.49
CA ALA A 23 3.55 6.73 -5.88
C ALA A 23 2.95 5.81 -6.96
N GLU A 24 2.33 6.38 -7.99
CA GLU A 24 1.80 5.63 -9.14
C GLU A 24 2.91 4.90 -9.90
N ALA A 25 4.04 5.55 -10.17
CA ALA A 25 5.18 4.92 -10.83
C ALA A 25 5.71 3.73 -10.02
N ALA A 26 5.83 3.87 -8.70
CA ALA A 26 6.22 2.77 -7.82
C ALA A 26 5.20 1.62 -7.87
N LEU A 27 3.90 1.90 -7.87
CA LEU A 27 2.87 0.86 -7.99
C LEU A 27 2.96 0.10 -9.32
N VAL A 28 3.15 0.80 -10.44
CA VAL A 28 3.28 0.18 -11.77
C VAL A 28 4.54 -0.67 -11.85
N GLU A 29 5.67 -0.15 -11.36
CA GLU A 29 6.95 -0.86 -11.32
C GLU A 29 6.87 -2.16 -10.50
N HIS A 30 6.10 -2.12 -9.40
CA HIS A 30 5.99 -3.24 -8.46
C HIS A 30 4.79 -4.14 -8.74
N TYR A 31 3.99 -3.84 -9.77
CA TYR A 31 2.75 -4.55 -10.10
C TYR A 31 2.93 -6.08 -10.24
N PRO A 32 3.95 -6.61 -10.95
CA PRO A 32 4.13 -8.06 -11.05
C PRO A 32 4.34 -8.74 -9.69
N ARG A 33 5.04 -8.06 -8.77
CA ARG A 33 5.29 -8.55 -7.41
C ARG A 33 4.02 -8.56 -6.58
N LEU A 34 3.19 -7.51 -6.69
CA LEU A 34 1.89 -7.44 -6.02
C LEU A 34 0.95 -8.55 -6.49
N VAL A 35 0.86 -8.78 -7.80
CA VAL A 35 0.04 -9.86 -8.38
C VAL A 35 0.53 -11.23 -7.90
N ARG A 36 1.86 -11.42 -7.81
CA ARG A 36 2.42 -12.68 -7.30
C ARG A 36 2.03 -12.94 -5.85
N LEU A 37 2.06 -11.93 -4.99
CA LEU A 37 1.63 -12.05 -3.60
C LEU A 37 0.13 -12.39 -3.51
N ALA A 38 -0.71 -11.68 -4.27
CA ALA A 38 -2.15 -11.97 -4.32
C ALA A 38 -2.43 -13.40 -4.80
N TYR A 39 -1.73 -13.88 -5.84
CA TYR A 39 -1.88 -15.25 -6.35
C TYR A 39 -1.52 -16.31 -5.31
N LEU A 40 -0.47 -16.10 -4.52
CA LEU A 40 -0.03 -17.05 -3.49
C LEU A 40 -1.02 -17.15 -2.32
N LEU A 41 -1.84 -16.13 -2.09
CA LEU A 41 -2.89 -16.11 -1.07
C LEU A 41 -4.17 -16.85 -1.53
N LEU A 42 -4.31 -17.17 -2.83
CA LEU A 42 -5.52 -17.77 -3.37
C LEU A 42 -5.58 -19.30 -3.21
N PRO A 43 -6.71 -19.87 -2.78
CA PRO A 43 -6.88 -21.31 -2.62
C PRO A 43 -6.58 -22.11 -3.91
N PRO A 44 -5.93 -23.28 -3.81
CA PRO A 44 -5.60 -24.10 -4.98
C PRO A 44 -6.84 -24.62 -5.72
N VAL A 45 -7.99 -24.70 -5.06
CA VAL A 45 -9.27 -25.15 -5.63
C VAL A 45 -9.78 -24.28 -6.79
N LEU A 46 -9.32 -23.03 -6.90
CA LEU A 46 -9.76 -22.10 -7.94
C LEU A 46 -9.23 -22.47 -9.35
N GLY A 47 -8.29 -23.42 -9.49
CA GLY A 47 -7.65 -23.69 -10.78
C GLY A 47 -6.77 -22.51 -11.25
N ARG A 48 -5.85 -22.77 -12.19
CA ARG A 48 -4.80 -21.78 -12.53
C ARG A 48 -5.37 -20.49 -13.13
N GLY A 49 -6.28 -20.59 -14.10
CA GLY A 49 -6.83 -19.42 -14.79
C GLY A 49 -7.62 -18.48 -13.88
N ARG A 50 -8.52 -19.03 -13.04
CA ARG A 50 -9.30 -18.18 -12.11
C ARG A 50 -8.39 -17.53 -11.07
N ARG A 51 -7.37 -18.24 -10.56
CA ARG A 51 -6.40 -17.63 -9.63
C ARG A 51 -5.66 -16.44 -10.24
N VAL A 52 -5.27 -16.53 -11.51
CA VAL A 52 -4.60 -15.41 -12.20
C VAL A 52 -5.53 -14.20 -12.29
N LEU A 53 -6.76 -14.39 -12.80
CA LEU A 53 -7.72 -13.30 -12.94
C LEU A 53 -8.11 -12.68 -11.59
N THR A 54 -8.34 -13.51 -10.57
CA THR A 54 -8.64 -13.02 -9.22
C THR A 54 -7.46 -12.25 -8.62
N ALA A 55 -6.22 -12.72 -8.81
CA ALA A 55 -5.04 -12.01 -8.32
C ALA A 55 -4.89 -10.63 -8.97
N HIS A 56 -5.12 -10.51 -10.28
CA HIS A 56 -5.13 -9.22 -10.96
C HIS A 56 -6.24 -8.29 -10.43
N SER A 57 -7.45 -8.81 -10.27
CA SER A 57 -8.57 -8.01 -9.75
C SER A 57 -8.37 -7.52 -8.32
N LEU A 58 -7.62 -8.26 -7.50
CA LEU A 58 -7.31 -7.85 -6.12
C LEU A 58 -6.29 -6.71 -6.07
N VAL A 59 -5.33 -6.71 -6.98
CA VAL A 59 -4.30 -5.66 -7.04
C VAL A 59 -4.82 -4.39 -7.72
N GLN A 60 -5.79 -4.51 -8.62
CA GLN A 60 -6.38 -3.37 -9.35
C GLN A 60 -7.58 -2.71 -8.63
N ARG A 61 -7.95 -3.22 -7.44
CA ARG A 61 -9.05 -2.67 -6.64
C ARG A 61 -8.60 -1.47 -5.80
#